data_AF-A0A0M3JEI6-F1
#
_entry.id   AF-A0A0M3JEI6-F1
#
_cell.length_a   1.000
_cell.length_b   1.000
_cell.length_c   1.000
_cell.angle_alpha   90.00
_cell.angle_beta   90.00
_cell.angle_gamma   90.00
#
_symmetry.space_group_name_H-M   'P 1'
#
loop_
_entity.id
_entity.type
_entity.pdbx_description
1 polymer ?
#
loop_
_entity_poly.entity_id
_entity_poly.type
_entity_poly.pdbx_seq_one_letter_code
_entity_poly.pdbx_strand_id
1 'polypeptide(L)'
;MYKRGTIHKARVLSYKMIERQLVVSTKSEIFNQKMVSLADAVPGEKVRAKIESVQPNGLFVRVYNQISGFIPLTLVSDKQFTRIEKHYSKDIYVP
;
A
#
# COMPACT_ATOMS: atom_id res chain seq x y z
N MET A 1 3.91 25.07 9.01
CA MET A 1 2.75 24.95 9.91
C MET A 1 1.62 25.83 9.37
N TYR A 2 0.38 25.36 9.42
CA TYR A 2 -0.78 26.13 8.96
C TYR A 2 -1.20 27.19 9.99
N LYS A 3 -1.75 28.31 9.51
CA LYS A 3 -2.23 29.39 10.38
C LYS A 3 -3.63 29.07 10.90
N ARG A 4 -4.04 29.66 12.02
CA ARG A 4 -5.41 29.49 12.54
C ARG A 4 -6.42 30.15 11.59
N GLY A 5 -7.59 29.52 11.44
CA GLY A 5 -8.68 30.03 10.60
C GLY A 5 -8.55 29.71 9.10
N THR A 6 -7.50 29.02 8.67
CA THR A 6 -7.33 28.64 7.26
C THR A 6 -8.02 27.31 6.96
N ILE A 7 -8.60 27.22 5.76
CA ILE A 7 -9.27 26.01 5.28
C ILE A 7 -8.30 25.25 4.38
N HIS A 8 -8.17 23.94 4.62
CA HIS A 8 -7.31 23.06 3.84
C HIS A 8 -8.05 21.79 3.45
N LYS A 9 -7.82 21.35 2.22
CA LYS A 9 -8.28 20.03 1.78
C LYS A 9 -7.49 18.96 2.53
N ALA A 10 -8.19 17.97 3.07
CA ALA A 10 -7.61 16.80 3.71
C ALA A 10 -8.35 15.55 3.26
N ARG A 11 -7.67 14.40 3.28
CA ARG A 11 -8.28 13.08 3.08
C ARG A 11 -8.38 12.36 4.42
N VAL A 12 -9.53 11.75 4.69
CA VAL A 12 -9.72 10.89 5.87
C VAL A 12 -8.98 9.57 5.64
N LEU A 13 -8.14 9.20 6.61
CA LEU A 13 -7.37 7.97 6.59
C LEU A 13 -8.06 6.85 7.37
N SER A 14 -8.54 7.16 8.56
CA SER A 14 -9.24 6.21 9.41
C SER A 14 -10.10 6.91 10.44
N TYR A 15 -11.06 6.17 10.99
CA TYR A 15 -11.87 6.62 12.11
C TYR A 15 -11.68 5.69 13.30
N LYS A 16 -11.19 6.25 14.40
CA LYS A 16 -11.02 5.52 15.66
C LYS A 16 -12.28 5.69 16.49
N MET A 17 -13.19 4.73 16.38
CA MET A 17 -14.50 4.74 17.05
C MET A 17 -14.41 5.02 18.56
N ILE A 18 -13.52 4.31 19.26
CA ILE A 18 -13.39 4.37 20.73
C ILE A 18 -12.96 5.77 21.18
N GLU A 19 -11.98 6.36 20.48
CA GLU A 19 -11.42 7.68 20.82
C GLU A 19 -12.25 8.84 20.22
N ARG A 20 -13.24 8.53 19.36
CA ARG A 20 -13.98 9.50 18.54
C ARG A 20 -13.06 10.41 17.73
N GLN A 21 -11.96 9.87 17.22
CA GLN A 21 -10.95 10.62 16.46
C GLN A 21 -10.97 10.27 14.98
N LEU A 22 -10.91 11.30 14.13
CA LEU A 22 -10.64 11.18 12.70
C LEU A 22 -9.15 11.39 12.46
N VAL A 23 -8.51 10.38 11.85
CA VAL A 23 -7.15 10.52 11.34
C VAL A 23 -7.24 11.05 9.92
N VAL A 24 -6.60 12.18 9.66
CA VAL A 24 -6.62 12.83 8.34
C VAL A 24 -5.21 13.18 7.88
N SER A 25 -5.02 13.32 6.58
CA SER A 25 -3.76 13.79 6.01
C SER A 25 -3.98 14.85 4.93
N THR A 26 -3.08 15.83 4.91
CA THR A 26 -3.00 16.88 3.89
C THR A 26 -1.84 16.66 2.92
N LYS A 27 -1.11 15.55 3.04
CA LYS A 27 0.03 15.24 2.16
C LYS A 27 -0.45 14.99 0.73
N SER A 28 0.23 15.58 -0.25
CA SER A 28 -0.06 15.41 -1.69
C SER A 28 -0.07 13.94 -2.11
N GLU A 29 0.89 13.15 -1.62
CA GLU A 29 1.01 11.72 -1.92
C GLU A 29 -0.25 10.91 -1.58
N ILE A 30 -0.91 11.24 -0.46
CA ILE A 30 -2.13 10.56 0.00
C ILE A 30 -3.31 10.82 -0.95
N PHE A 31 -3.36 11.98 -1.60
CA PHE A 31 -4.41 12.28 -2.57
C PHE A 31 -4.30 11.44 -3.84
N ASN A 32 -3.08 11.03 -4.21
CA ASN A 32 -2.84 10.19 -5.39
C ASN A 32 -3.05 8.69 -5.12
N GLN A 33 -3.24 8.29 -3.87
CA GLN A 33 -3.51 6.89 -3.52
C GLN A 33 -4.92 6.52 -3.97
N LYS A 34 -5.11 5.34 -4.56
CA LYS A 34 -6.42 4.93 -5.03
C LYS A 34 -7.31 4.43 -3.88
N MET A 35 -6.70 3.71 -2.95
CA MET A 35 -7.32 3.21 -1.72
C MET A 35 -6.51 3.64 -0.50
N VAL A 36 -7.19 3.69 0.65
CA VAL A 36 -6.58 3.98 1.94
C VAL A 36 -6.61 2.73 2.82
N SER A 37 -7.70 1.98 2.73
CA SER A 37 -7.89 0.70 3.40
C SER A 37 -8.14 -0.41 2.38
N LEU A 38 -7.99 -1.66 2.80
CA LEU A 38 -8.34 -2.81 1.97
C LEU A 38 -9.85 -2.85 1.64
N ALA A 39 -10.71 -2.27 2.47
CA ALA A 39 -12.14 -2.20 2.22
C ALA A 39 -12.49 -1.28 1.04
N ASP A 40 -11.61 -0.33 0.70
CA ASP A 40 -11.78 0.57 -0.44
C ASP A 40 -11.26 -0.07 -1.75
N ALA A 41 -10.71 -1.29 -1.68
CA ALA A 41 -10.07 -1.92 -2.82
C ALA A 41 -11.10 -2.44 -3.84
N VAL A 42 -10.90 -2.12 -5.11
CA VAL A 42 -11.74 -2.60 -6.20
C VAL A 42 -11.07 -3.79 -6.89
N PRO A 43 -11.77 -4.93 -7.07
CA PRO A 43 -11.21 -6.07 -7.80
C PRO A 43 -10.75 -5.71 -9.22
N GLY A 44 -9.57 -6.20 -9.61
CA GLY A 44 -8.97 -5.93 -10.92
C GLY A 44 -8.21 -4.60 -11.01
N GLU A 45 -8.25 -3.78 -9.96
CA GLU A 45 -7.50 -2.54 -9.91
C GLU A 45 -6.00 -2.78 -9.73
N LYS A 46 -5.18 -2.22 -10.62
CA LYS A 46 -3.71 -2.28 -10.53
C LYS A 46 -3.17 -1.21 -9.59
N VAL A 47 -2.29 -1.61 -8.67
CA VAL A 47 -1.66 -0.76 -7.66
C VAL A 47 -0.20 -1.07 -7.52
N ARG A 48 0.62 -0.04 -7.31
CA ARG A 48 2.05 -0.23 -7.04
C ARG A 48 2.25 -0.70 -5.61
N ALA A 49 3.00 -1.79 -5.44
CA ALA A 49 3.36 -2.34 -4.16
C ALA A 49 4.89 -2.35 -3.99
N LYS A 50 5.38 -2.06 -2.79
CA LYS A 50 6.79 -2.11 -2.44
C LYS A 50 7.13 -3.47 -1.84
N ILE A 51 8.16 -4.15 -2.32
CA ILE A 51 8.61 -5.42 -1.74
C ILE A 51 9.29 -5.17 -0.40
N GLU A 52 8.74 -5.75 0.67
CA GLU A 52 9.30 -5.67 2.02
C GLU A 52 10.27 -6.83 2.30
N SER A 53 9.93 -8.02 1.80
CA SER A 53 10.71 -9.23 1.98
C SER A 53 10.42 -10.22 0.86
N VAL A 54 11.45 -10.97 0.48
CA VAL A 54 11.39 -12.07 -0.49
C VAL A 54 11.59 -13.36 0.29
N GLN A 55 10.66 -14.30 0.16
CA GLN A 55 10.70 -15.60 0.83
C GLN A 55 10.57 -16.72 -0.21
N PRO A 56 11.01 -17.97 0.09
CA PRO A 56 10.91 -19.07 -0.86
C PRO A 56 9.50 -19.35 -1.36
N ASN A 57 8.48 -19.05 -0.55
CA ASN A 57 7.07 -19.29 -0.86
C ASN A 57 6.36 -18.08 -1.51
N GLY A 58 6.99 -16.91 -1.61
CA GLY A 58 6.36 -15.71 -2.17
C GLY A 58 6.98 -14.38 -1.75
N LEU A 59 6.26 -13.29 -2.02
CA LEU A 59 6.67 -11.92 -1.74
C LEU A 59 5.77 -11.29 -0.69
N PHE A 60 6.38 -10.70 0.33
CA PHE A 60 5.68 -9.76 1.21
C PHE A 60 5.82 -8.37 0.64
N VAL A 61 4.68 -7.72 0.42
CA VAL A 61 4.60 -6.40 -0.20
C VAL A 61 3.82 -5.42 0.66
N ARG A 62 4.08 -4.14 0.45
CA ARG A 62 3.35 -3.05 1.08
C ARG A 62 2.83 -2.07 0.04
N VAL A 63 1.51 -1.92 0.00
CA VAL A 63 0.82 -0.97 -0.86
C VAL A 63 0.63 0.33 -0.08
N TYR A 64 0.98 1.45 -0.71
CA TYR A 64 0.82 2.80 -0.14
C TYR A 64 1.43 2.99 1.26
N ASN A 65 2.43 2.18 1.62
CA ASN A 65 3.09 2.16 2.92
C ASN A 65 2.16 1.89 4.13
N GLN A 66 0.93 1.42 3.89
CA GLN A 66 -0.08 1.20 4.93
C GLN A 66 -0.73 -0.18 4.86
N ILE A 67 -0.87 -0.75 3.66
CA ILE A 67 -1.56 -2.02 3.46
C ILE A 67 -0.51 -3.10 3.21
N SER A 68 -0.49 -4.12 4.06
CA SER A 68 0.36 -5.30 3.88
C SER A 68 -0.32 -6.32 2.96
N GLY A 69 0.45 -6.95 2.09
CA GLY A 69 -0.01 -7.99 1.17
C GLY A 69 1.01 -9.11 1.01
N PHE A 70 0.53 -10.27 0.60
CA PHE A 70 1.34 -11.44 0.28
C PHE A 70 1.02 -11.92 -1.13
N ILE A 71 2.05 -12.10 -1.95
CA ILE A 71 1.95 -12.64 -3.31
C ILE A 71 2.57 -14.04 -3.30
N PRO A 72 1.76 -15.11 -3.42
CA PRO A 72 2.27 -16.47 -3.50
C PRO A 72 3.18 -16.66 -4.71
N LEU A 73 4.19 -17.53 -4.59
CA LEU A 73 5.13 -17.86 -5.68
C LEU A 73 4.44 -18.15 -7.03
N THR A 74 3.29 -18.83 -6.99
CA THR A 74 2.50 -19.20 -8.18
C THR A 74 1.89 -18.02 -8.94
N LEU A 75 1.82 -16.84 -8.32
CA LEU A 75 1.23 -15.62 -8.90
C LEU A 75 2.27 -14.51 -9.15
N VAL A 76 3.54 -14.74 -8.84
CA VAL A 76 4.60 -13.73 -9.00
C VAL A 76 4.92 -13.43 -10.47
N SER A 77 4.81 -14.44 -11.34
CA SER A 77 5.04 -14.29 -12.78
C SER A 77 4.42 -15.44 -13.56
N ASP A 78 4.13 -15.19 -14.83
CA ASP A 78 3.72 -16.20 -15.80
C ASP A 78 4.81 -17.26 -16.05
N LYS A 79 6.08 -16.95 -15.72
CA LYS A 79 7.19 -17.92 -15.77
C LYS A 79 7.33 -18.60 -14.42
N GLN A 80 7.46 -19.92 -14.43
CA GLN A 80 7.78 -20.67 -13.21
C GLN A 80 9.21 -20.33 -12.75
N PHE A 81 9.31 -19.76 -11.55
CA PHE A 81 10.60 -19.48 -10.92
C PHE A 81 10.94 -20.58 -9.93
N THR A 82 12.14 -21.14 -10.06
CA THR A 82 12.71 -22.05 -9.03
C THR A 82 13.30 -21.25 -7.86
N ARG A 83 13.79 -20.03 -8.08
CA ARG A 83 14.34 -19.12 -7.04
C ARG A 83 13.99 -17.66 -7.34
N ILE A 84 13.00 -17.11 -6.63
CA ILE A 84 12.56 -15.71 -6.83
C ILE A 84 13.53 -14.67 -6.27
N GLU A 85 14.36 -15.03 -5.28
CA GLU A 85 15.38 -14.17 -4.66
C GLU A 85 16.38 -13.57 -5.66
N LYS A 86 16.58 -14.21 -6.81
CA LYS A 86 17.48 -13.70 -7.86
C LYS A 86 16.83 -12.64 -8.75
N HIS A 87 15.51 -12.57 -8.78
CA HIS A 87 14.74 -11.72 -9.69
C HIS A 87 14.09 -10.54 -8.98
N TYR A 88 13.81 -10.68 -7.68
CA TYR A 88 13.20 -9.65 -6.87
C TYR A 88 14.09 -9.28 -5.70
N SER A 89 14.12 -8.00 -5.35
CA SER A 89 14.87 -7.49 -4.22
C SER A 89 13.99 -6.58 -3.39
N LYS A 90 14.40 -6.40 -2.13
CA LYS A 90 13.75 -5.49 -1.20
C LYS A 90 13.74 -4.06 -1.77
N ASP A 91 12.70 -3.31 -1.42
CA ASP A 91 12.51 -1.90 -1.77
C ASP A 91 12.22 -1.62 -3.26
N ILE A 92 12.03 -2.65 -4.08
CA ILE A 92 11.56 -2.53 -5.47
C ILE A 92 10.03 -2.38 -5.50
N TYR A 93 9.54 -1.55 -6.43
CA TYR A 93 8.11 -1.42 -6.70
C TYR A 93 7.68 -2.37 -7.80
N VAL A 94 6.64 -3.15 -7.54
CA VAL A 94 5.96 -4.01 -8.51
C VAL A 94 4.58 -3.44 -8.83
N PRO A 95 4.12 -3.54 -10.11
CA PRO A 95 2.83 -3.04 -10.55
C PRO A 95 1.64 -3.92 -10.17
#